data_AF-A0A9E2EHW8-F1
#
_entry.id   AF-A0A9E2EHW8-F1
#
_cell.length_a   1.000
_cell.length_b   1.000
_cell.length_c   1.000
_cell.angle_alpha   90.00
_cell.angle_beta   90.00
_cell.angle_gamma   90.00
#
_symmetry.space_group_name_H-M   'P 1'
#
loop_
_entity.id
_entity.type
_entity.pdbx_description
1 polymer ?
#
loop_
_entity_poly.entity_id
_entity_poly.type
_entity_poly.pdbx_seq_one_letter_code
_entity_poly.pdbx_strand_id
1 'polypeptide(L)'
;MNKKTAILVATLAATSPVLAEGIPVEPGLWSVTTTVNMPMLPSPQTTTLEECFTEDMIDMDDMATENMDPNCTFNQAQVDGSMMEWTIDCPVEGGTMHAKWSATSSGDSVEGTGDMTMNMAGQTMNMTMTWTGERIGKCP
;
A
#
# COMPACT_ATOMS: atom_id res chain seq x y z
N MET A 1 -53.05 -42.26 4.74
CA MET A 1 -52.03 -42.13 5.81
C MET A 1 -50.68 -41.94 5.12
N ASN A 2 -49.86 -40.91 5.29
CA ASN A 2 -49.89 -39.67 6.05
C ASN A 2 -48.82 -38.74 5.45
N LYS A 3 -49.20 -37.49 5.21
CA LYS A 3 -48.50 -36.23 5.56
C LYS A 3 -47.00 -36.03 5.24
N LYS A 4 -46.78 -34.97 4.44
CA LYS A 4 -45.89 -33.80 4.69
C LYS A 4 -44.39 -34.14 4.83
N THR A 5 -43.49 -33.48 4.10
CA THR A 5 -43.04 -32.12 4.47
C THR A 5 -42.21 -31.55 3.32
N ALA A 6 -42.61 -30.40 2.79
CA ALA A 6 -41.78 -29.59 1.92
C ALA A 6 -40.68 -28.94 2.76
N ILE A 7 -39.42 -29.22 2.44
CA ILE A 7 -38.26 -28.54 3.03
C ILE A 7 -37.85 -27.47 2.02
N LEU A 8 -38.24 -26.22 2.28
CA LEU A 8 -37.62 -25.06 1.64
C LEU A 8 -36.19 -24.96 2.18
N VAL A 9 -35.21 -25.32 1.35
CA VAL A 9 -33.80 -25.03 1.62
C VAL A 9 -33.59 -23.56 1.25
N ALA A 10 -33.60 -22.69 2.25
CA ALA A 10 -33.20 -21.30 2.10
C ALA A 10 -31.66 -21.28 2.01
N THR A 11 -31.14 -21.19 0.80
CA THR A 11 -29.72 -20.99 0.51
C THR A 11 -29.34 -19.59 0.99
N LEU A 12 -28.82 -19.48 2.22
CA LEU A 12 -28.09 -18.30 2.65
C LEU A 12 -26.84 -18.21 1.76
N ALA A 13 -26.86 -17.31 0.78
CA ALA A 13 -25.66 -16.88 0.09
C ALA A 13 -24.75 -16.24 1.14
N ALA A 14 -23.73 -16.98 1.57
CA ALA A 14 -22.62 -16.42 2.31
C ALA A 14 -21.93 -15.43 1.37
N THR A 15 -22.24 -14.14 1.52
CA THR A 15 -21.41 -13.08 0.98
C THR A 15 -20.11 -13.12 1.78
N SER A 16 -19.14 -13.88 1.29
CA SER A 16 -17.77 -13.78 1.78
C SER A 16 -17.38 -12.30 1.70
N PRO A 17 -16.89 -11.67 2.77
CA PRO A 17 -16.19 -10.40 2.61
C PRO A 17 -15.02 -10.70 1.69
N VAL A 18 -15.08 -10.16 0.47
CA VAL A 18 -13.89 -10.04 -0.37
C VAL A 18 -12.94 -9.22 0.50
N LEU A 19 -11.90 -9.87 1.01
CA LEU A 19 -10.75 -9.19 1.55
C LEU A 19 -10.18 -8.44 0.34
N ALA A 20 -10.47 -7.16 0.23
CA ALA A 20 -9.82 -6.33 -0.77
C ALA A 20 -8.34 -6.39 -0.46
N GLU A 21 -7.55 -6.87 -1.41
CA GLU A 21 -6.08 -6.95 -1.29
C GLU A 21 -5.43 -5.57 -1.52
N GLY A 22 -6.26 -4.56 -1.85
CA GLY A 22 -5.88 -3.20 -2.19
C GLY A 22 -6.76 -2.10 -1.60
N ILE A 23 -6.36 -0.85 -1.82
CA ILE A 23 -7.19 0.33 -1.54
C ILE A 23 -7.80 0.86 -2.85
N PRO A 24 -9.09 1.25 -2.85
CA PRO A 24 -9.75 1.71 -4.07
C PRO A 24 -9.20 3.08 -4.49
N VAL A 25 -9.00 3.30 -5.79
CA VAL A 25 -8.59 4.59 -6.36
C VAL A 25 -9.35 4.89 -7.64
N GLU A 26 -9.51 6.16 -8.01
CA GLU A 26 -10.09 6.53 -9.29
C GLU A 26 -9.04 6.55 -10.41
N PRO A 27 -9.27 5.82 -11.53
CA PRO A 27 -8.38 5.91 -12.69
C PRO A 27 -8.30 7.34 -13.24
N GLY A 28 -7.10 7.75 -13.62
CA GLY A 28 -6.87 9.10 -14.13
C GLY A 28 -5.41 9.55 -14.09
N LEU A 29 -5.22 10.83 -14.38
CA LEU A 29 -3.94 11.50 -14.19
C LEU A 29 -3.84 11.90 -12.72
N TRP A 30 -2.77 11.48 -12.06
CA TRP A 30 -2.50 11.76 -10.65
C TRP A 30 -1.25 12.61 -10.51
N SER A 31 -1.29 13.57 -9.59
CA SER A 31 -0.12 14.32 -9.14
C SER A 31 0.30 13.78 -7.79
N VAL A 32 1.45 13.12 -7.76
CA VAL A 32 2.02 12.49 -6.56
C VAL A 32 3.16 13.34 -6.04
N THR A 33 2.96 13.92 -4.86
CA THR A 33 4.00 14.67 -4.14
C THR A 33 4.59 13.78 -3.06
N THR A 34 5.88 13.50 -3.14
CA THR A 34 6.63 12.73 -2.17
C THR A 34 7.61 13.62 -1.42
N THR A 35 7.64 13.52 -0.10
CA THR A 35 8.60 14.18 0.78
C THR A 35 9.41 13.14 1.53
N VAL A 36 10.72 13.16 1.35
CA VAL A 36 11.67 12.27 2.02
C VAL A 36 12.50 13.07 3.01
N ASN A 37 12.54 12.60 4.25
CA ASN A 37 13.33 13.18 5.32
C ASN A 37 14.41 12.18 5.77
N MET A 38 15.67 12.55 5.52
CA MET A 38 16.84 11.75 5.86
C MET A 38 17.71 12.53 6.84
N PRO A 39 18.18 11.92 7.94
CA PRO A 39 18.96 12.61 8.98
C PRO A 39 20.34 13.08 8.49
N MET A 40 20.82 12.57 7.35
CA MET A 40 22.08 12.99 6.73
C MET A 40 21.94 14.27 5.89
N LEU A 41 20.72 14.70 5.58
CA LEU A 41 20.46 15.90 4.79
C LEU A 41 20.04 17.08 5.69
N PRO A 42 20.40 18.32 5.32
CA PRO A 42 20.05 19.49 6.11
C PRO A 42 18.57 19.86 6.03
N SER A 43 17.84 19.36 5.04
CA SER A 43 16.41 19.59 4.84
C SER A 43 15.72 18.42 4.13
N PRO A 44 14.41 18.20 4.36
CA PRO A 44 13.61 17.27 3.58
C PRO A 44 13.66 17.59 2.09
N GLN A 45 13.56 16.57 1.26
CA GLN A 45 13.48 16.69 -0.19
C GLN A 45 12.06 16.37 -0.62
N THR A 46 11.42 17.31 -1.33
CA THR A 46 10.08 17.11 -1.87
C THR A 46 10.15 17.08 -3.39
N THR A 47 9.48 16.10 -3.99
CA THR A 47 9.38 15.93 -5.45
C THR A 47 7.93 15.65 -5.81
N THR A 48 7.44 16.31 -6.85
CA THR A 48 6.10 16.07 -7.40
C THR A 48 6.25 15.50 -8.80
N LEU A 49 5.56 14.39 -9.06
CA LEU A 49 5.51 13.73 -10.36
C LEU A 49 4.05 13.53 -10.76
N GLU A 50 3.77 13.68 -12.04
CA GLU A 50 2.47 13.33 -12.60
C GLU A 50 2.57 11.97 -13.28
N GLU A 51 1.67 11.06 -12.94
CA GLU A 51 1.62 9.70 -13.46
C GLU A 51 0.17 9.31 -13.80
N CYS A 52 0.03 8.53 -14.86
CA CYS A 52 -1.27 8.01 -15.27
C CYS A 52 -1.52 6.68 -14.58
N PHE A 53 -2.53 6.65 -13.71
CA PHE A 53 -3.01 5.43 -13.08
C PHE A 53 -4.20 4.90 -13.87
N THR A 54 -4.02 3.71 -14.45
CA THR A 54 -5.07 3.04 -15.24
C THR A 54 -5.95 2.11 -14.41
N GLU A 55 -5.48 1.73 -13.24
CA GLU A 55 -6.13 0.80 -12.32
C GLU A 55 -7.03 1.55 -11.34
N ASP A 56 -8.10 0.88 -10.92
CA ASP A 56 -9.09 1.38 -9.94
C ASP A 56 -8.82 0.87 -8.52
N MET A 57 -7.71 0.17 -8.33
CA MET A 57 -7.24 -0.34 -7.06
C MET A 57 -5.71 -0.24 -7.03
N ILE A 58 -5.16 0.19 -5.89
CA ILE A 58 -3.74 0.02 -5.62
C ILE A 58 -3.61 -1.29 -4.86
N ASP A 59 -3.15 -2.32 -5.56
CA ASP A 59 -2.87 -3.64 -4.99
C ASP A 59 -1.38 -3.77 -4.64
N MET A 60 -1.10 -4.50 -3.55
CA MET A 60 0.28 -4.67 -3.09
C MET A 60 1.12 -5.54 -4.02
N ASP A 61 0.52 -6.45 -4.78
CA ASP A 61 1.26 -7.30 -5.72
C ASP A 61 1.89 -6.47 -6.83
N ASP A 62 1.22 -5.41 -7.29
CA ASP A 62 1.80 -4.48 -8.28
C ASP A 62 2.91 -3.63 -7.66
N MET A 63 2.75 -3.20 -6.41
CA MET A 63 3.80 -2.45 -5.70
C MET A 63 5.03 -3.31 -5.34
N ALA A 64 4.85 -4.60 -5.06
CA ALA A 64 5.90 -5.50 -4.60
C ALA A 64 6.80 -6.02 -5.74
N THR A 65 6.33 -5.99 -6.98
CA THR A 65 6.93 -6.75 -8.09
C THR A 65 7.85 -5.94 -9.00
N GLU A 66 7.64 -4.62 -9.14
CA GLU A 66 8.32 -3.92 -10.25
C GLU A 66 9.81 -3.60 -10.01
N ASN A 67 10.28 -3.51 -8.75
CA ASN A 67 11.67 -3.08 -8.49
C ASN A 67 12.33 -3.62 -7.19
N MET A 68 11.75 -4.63 -6.53
CA MET A 68 12.22 -5.06 -5.22
C MET A 68 13.25 -6.20 -5.29
N ASP A 69 14.29 -6.14 -4.45
CA ASP A 69 15.31 -7.20 -4.38
C ASP A 69 14.66 -8.54 -4.00
N PRO A 70 14.99 -9.65 -4.68
CA PRO A 70 14.38 -10.96 -4.40
C PRO A 70 14.64 -11.48 -2.98
N ASN A 71 15.57 -10.88 -2.24
CA ASN A 71 15.84 -11.23 -0.85
C ASN A 71 14.98 -10.45 0.16
N CYS A 72 14.20 -9.47 -0.28
CA CYS A 72 13.27 -8.74 0.56
C CYS A 72 12.03 -9.57 0.90
N THR A 73 11.69 -9.64 2.18
CA THR A 73 10.43 -10.23 2.65
C THR A 73 9.38 -9.14 2.73
N PHE A 74 8.30 -9.30 1.96
CA PHE A 74 7.14 -8.43 2.01
C PHE A 74 6.09 -9.05 2.93
N ASN A 75 5.61 -8.28 3.90
CA ASN A 75 4.53 -8.69 4.78
C ASN A 75 3.40 -7.65 4.69
N GLN A 76 2.32 -8.02 4.00
CA GLN A 76 1.06 -7.29 4.09
C GLN A 76 0.54 -7.43 5.52
N ALA A 77 0.43 -6.30 6.22
CA ALA A 77 0.00 -6.33 7.60
C ALA A 77 -1.53 -6.33 7.66
N GLN A 78 -2.20 -5.35 7.04
CA GLN A 78 -3.66 -5.16 7.12
C GLN A 78 -4.20 -4.31 5.97
N VAL A 79 -5.38 -4.65 5.46
CA VAL A 79 -6.21 -3.76 4.62
C VAL A 79 -7.55 -3.61 5.34
N ASP A 80 -7.94 -2.37 5.63
CA ASP A 80 -9.22 -2.02 6.25
C ASP A 80 -9.95 -1.00 5.38
N GLY A 81 -10.71 -1.51 4.41
CA GLY A 81 -11.54 -0.73 3.49
C GLY A 81 -10.74 0.23 2.61
N SER A 82 -10.40 1.39 3.15
CA SER A 82 -9.68 2.46 2.48
C SER A 82 -8.25 2.67 2.99
N MET A 83 -7.83 1.96 4.03
CA MET A 83 -6.48 2.02 4.60
C MET A 83 -5.74 0.70 4.36
N MET A 84 -4.44 0.78 4.11
CA MET A 84 -3.55 -0.37 3.97
C MET A 84 -2.25 -0.10 4.74
N GLU A 85 -1.77 -1.11 5.46
CA GLU A 85 -0.43 -1.12 6.07
C GLU A 85 0.34 -2.35 5.62
N TRP A 86 1.63 -2.15 5.35
CA TRP A 86 2.55 -3.22 4.99
C TRP A 86 3.95 -2.96 5.54
N THR A 87 4.73 -4.04 5.69
CA THR A 87 6.12 -3.95 6.09
C THR A 87 7.02 -4.68 5.11
N ILE A 88 8.24 -4.18 4.95
CA ILE A 88 9.26 -4.70 4.05
C ILE A 88 10.53 -4.93 4.85
N ASP A 89 11.01 -6.16 4.88
CA ASP A 89 12.24 -6.57 5.55
C ASP A 89 13.25 -7.02 4.51
N CYS A 90 14.30 -6.22 4.28
CA CYS A 90 15.36 -6.58 3.33
C CYS A 90 16.70 -6.83 4.04
N PRO A 91 17.39 -7.94 3.75
CA PRO A 91 18.79 -8.08 4.12
C PRO A 91 19.63 -7.12 3.27
N VAL A 92 20.53 -6.37 3.92
CA VAL A 92 21.48 -5.48 3.23
C VAL A 92 22.90 -5.88 3.62
N GLU A 93 23.89 -5.57 2.78
CA GLU A 93 25.28 -5.94 3.06
C GLU A 93 25.75 -5.31 4.39
N GLY A 94 26.02 -6.15 5.39
CA GLY A 94 26.44 -5.68 6.71
C GLY A 94 25.34 -5.28 7.68
N GLY A 95 24.06 -5.62 7.40
CA GLY A 95 22.98 -5.53 8.37
C GLY A 95 21.57 -5.79 7.80
N THR A 96 20.58 -5.01 8.24
CA THR A 96 19.16 -5.24 7.92
C THR A 96 18.42 -3.94 7.69
N MET A 97 17.47 -3.94 6.77
CA MET A 97 16.53 -2.85 6.54
C MET A 97 15.12 -3.33 6.89
N HIS A 98 14.42 -2.55 7.70
CA HIS A 98 13.01 -2.72 8.01
C HIS A 98 12.27 -1.45 7.60
N ALA A 99 11.23 -1.57 6.79
CA ALA A 99 10.38 -0.45 6.40
C ALA A 99 8.92 -0.76 6.76
N LYS A 100 8.25 0.19 7.41
CA LYS A 100 6.81 0.17 7.64
C LYS A 100 6.17 1.24 6.77
N TRP A 101 5.12 0.88 6.06
CA TRP A 101 4.37 1.76 5.20
C TRP A 101 2.89 1.73 5.57
N SER A 102 2.22 2.86 5.37
CA SER A 102 0.78 2.98 5.45
C SER A 102 0.28 3.87 4.32
N ALA A 103 -0.87 3.53 3.77
CA ALA A 103 -1.57 4.32 2.76
C ALA A 103 -3.05 4.38 3.11
N THR A 104 -3.69 5.50 2.84
CA THR A 104 -5.13 5.72 2.98
C THR A 104 -5.65 6.41 1.72
N SER A 105 -6.67 5.83 1.10
CA SER A 105 -7.33 6.40 -0.07
C SER A 105 -8.68 7.02 0.32
N SER A 106 -9.05 8.13 -0.32
CA SER A 106 -10.42 8.65 -0.35
C SER A 106 -11.13 8.39 -1.68
N GLY A 107 -10.46 7.74 -2.63
CA GLY A 107 -10.89 7.55 -4.02
C GLY A 107 -10.24 8.56 -4.97
N ASP A 108 -10.35 9.86 -4.69
CA ASP A 108 -9.77 10.95 -5.49
C ASP A 108 -8.45 11.50 -4.95
N SER A 109 -8.09 11.14 -3.72
CA SER A 109 -6.77 11.37 -3.14
C SER A 109 -6.26 10.14 -2.39
N VAL A 110 -4.94 10.05 -2.26
CA VAL A 110 -4.23 9.02 -1.51
C VAL A 110 -3.17 9.68 -0.67
N GLU A 111 -3.14 9.38 0.62
CA GLU A 111 -2.07 9.82 1.51
C GLU A 111 -1.33 8.59 2.03
N GLY A 112 -0.02 8.68 2.17
CA GLY A 112 0.75 7.61 2.76
C GLY A 112 1.99 8.07 3.50
N THR A 113 2.42 7.23 4.43
CA THR A 113 3.59 7.45 5.26
C THR A 113 4.44 6.19 5.33
N GLY A 114 5.75 6.40 5.46
CA GLY A 114 6.76 5.37 5.44
C GLY A 114 7.83 5.66 6.48
N ASP A 115 8.08 4.69 7.35
CA ASP A 115 9.18 4.71 8.30
C ASP A 115 10.15 3.60 7.94
N MET A 116 11.38 3.97 7.60
CA MET A 116 12.44 3.03 7.25
C MET A 116 13.57 3.10 8.26
N THR A 117 13.91 1.95 8.83
CA THR A 117 15.04 1.77 9.72
C THR A 117 16.06 0.85 9.06
N MET A 118 17.26 1.37 8.84
CA MET A 118 18.39 0.61 8.31
C MET A 118 19.46 0.47 9.40
N ASN A 119 19.88 -0.75 9.67
CA ASN A 119 20.99 -1.07 10.55
C ASN A 119 22.16 -1.56 9.71
N MET A 120 23.31 -0.90 9.77
CA MET A 120 24.54 -1.31 9.07
C MET A 120 25.74 -1.08 9.97
N ALA A 121 26.60 -2.09 10.11
CA ALA A 121 27.85 -2.00 10.88
C ALA A 121 27.69 -1.42 12.31
N GLY A 122 26.53 -1.64 12.95
CA GLY A 122 26.22 -1.14 14.30
C GLY A 122 25.69 0.30 14.34
N GLN A 123 25.45 0.94 13.20
CA GLN A 123 24.80 2.25 13.10
C GLN A 123 23.37 2.07 12.63
N THR A 124 22.42 2.68 13.35
CA THR A 124 21.01 2.74 12.95
C THR A 124 20.71 4.07 12.29
N MET A 125 20.19 4.03 11.08
CA MET A 125 19.68 5.17 10.33
C MET A 125 18.18 5.04 10.21
N ASN A 126 17.45 6.09 10.59
CA ASN A 126 16.00 6.17 10.41
C ASN A 126 15.70 7.19 9.32
N MET A 127 14.80 6.85 8.41
CA MET A 127 14.34 7.72 7.34
C MET A 127 12.82 7.72 7.38
N THR A 128 12.22 8.89 7.18
CA THR A 128 10.76 9.02 7.12
C THR A 128 10.38 9.56 5.76
N MET A 129 9.32 9.01 5.18
CA MET A 129 8.80 9.39 3.88
C MET A 129 7.29 9.63 4.02
N THR A 130 6.79 10.65 3.35
CA THR A 130 5.35 10.91 3.25
C THR A 130 5.02 11.21 1.80
N TRP A 131 3.90 10.71 1.29
CA TRP A 131 3.44 11.05 -0.04
C TRP A 131 1.95 11.35 -0.06
N THR A 132 1.57 12.24 -0.97
CA THR A 132 0.19 12.63 -1.22
C THR A 132 -0.06 12.59 -2.71
N GLY A 133 -0.97 11.74 -3.16
CA GLY A 133 -1.47 11.68 -4.52
C GLY A 133 -2.82 12.36 -4.62
N GLU A 134 -3.02 13.20 -5.63
CA GLU A 134 -4.33 13.77 -5.96
C GLU A 134 -4.64 13.55 -7.43
N ARG A 135 -5.88 13.18 -7.74
CA ARG A 135 -6.35 13.04 -9.11
C ARG A 135 -6.57 14.41 -9.76
N ILE A 136 -5.73 14.73 -10.73
CA ILE A 136 -5.74 16.01 -11.45
C ILE A 136 -6.50 15.96 -12.78
N GLY A 137 -6.94 14.77 -13.25
CA GLY A 137 -7.80 14.68 -14.42
C GLY A 137 -7.84 13.31 -15.09
N LYS A 138 -8.13 13.31 -16.39
CA LYS A 138 -8.02 12.12 -17.24
C LYS A 138 -6.60 12.02 -17.80
N CYS A 139 -6.11 10.80 -17.99
CA CYS A 139 -4.86 10.61 -18.72
C CYS A 139 -4.99 11.12 -20.16
N PRO A 140 -3.90 11.67 -20.73
CA PRO A 140 -3.85 12.14 -22.11
C PRO A 140 -3.94 11.01 -23.15
#